data_AF-A0A6I8URM3-F1
#
_entry.id   AF-A0A6I8URM3-F1
#
_cell.length_a   1.000
_cell.length_b   1.000
_cell.length_c   1.000
_cell.angle_alpha   90.00
_cell.angle_beta   90.00
_cell.angle_gamma   90.00
#
_symmetry.space_group_name_H-M   'P 1'
#
loop_
_entity.id
_entity.type
_entity.pdbx_description
1 polymer ?
#
loop_
_entity_poly.entity_id
_entity_poly.type
_entity_poly.pdbx_seq_one_letter_code
_entity_poly.pdbx_strand_id
1 'polypeptide(L)'
;MADGIQQQQQQRRGAAELTELNFVREKLQKFQSTMLQDFEQRLSCMVEDVLQDMRQRALRAHEFRNFESPHGEVSRNNTWHNRMSNPKVPATAASDVGDSPNGHANGTTTPAPHQGQKRPQRRQLPDKVFVARESYLTTLLQVEHMRTIYHIFYIILIMFLLNVIFYDYFVKGRIDLGLGTFRGGLKRLHWVFGVWLLEHVFVLALYYAFQGWALVRHKLKQHSSLQRFWSHSCLIMYISSQLVFCFVSSSLCLKFGLPFVSACILLLESTRLLMKMHAFIRYNAPRVLAGKEKTDDDKEAASGERPFVPPVRSYVYYLFAPTLIYRDRYPRTSHIRWKFALNRFLEVVAVAFLYAFIHERHIHEHFGEYGKEEMGPSQLILKLFGMMLPSAVIFLCGFYLILHSWLNFTAELLRFGDRMFYKDWWTSHTYDAYYRNWNVVVHDWLYEYVYKDMYTHVFKGSKVAASLSVFMISALVHEQVLGFALQMFFPVMFFLFGVVGVALVYLMRSAPKVLGNMFLWFSLILGNGVLISLYAMEYYAQKNCDLSYESWTDHLVPAVWRCYN
;
A
#
# COMPACT_ATOMS: atom_id res chain seq x y z
N MET A 1 59.32 -64.02 6.46
CA MET A 1 59.20 -62.69 7.11
C MET A 1 58.59 -61.62 6.19
N ALA A 2 58.67 -61.75 4.85
CA ALA A 2 58.13 -60.76 3.91
C ALA A 2 56.58 -60.78 3.77
N ASP A 3 55.92 -61.94 3.80
CA ASP A 3 54.46 -62.03 3.66
C ASP A 3 53.67 -61.45 4.84
N GLY A 4 54.25 -61.48 6.05
CA GLY A 4 53.63 -60.90 7.23
C GLY A 4 53.55 -59.36 7.21
N ILE A 5 54.48 -58.71 6.51
CA ILE A 5 54.55 -57.24 6.42
C ILE A 5 53.52 -56.71 5.40
N GLN A 6 53.31 -57.41 4.28
CA GLN A 6 52.27 -57.05 3.30
C GLN A 6 50.85 -57.24 3.88
N GLN A 7 50.58 -58.33 4.60
CA GLN A 7 49.29 -58.49 5.29
C GLN A 7 49.04 -57.39 6.32
N GLN A 8 50.07 -56.98 7.07
CA GLN A 8 49.94 -55.94 8.08
C GLN A 8 49.73 -54.54 7.48
N GLN A 9 50.34 -54.24 6.33
CA GLN A 9 50.08 -53.00 5.59
C GLN A 9 48.67 -52.97 4.98
N GLN A 10 48.19 -54.09 4.45
CA GLN A 10 46.86 -54.18 3.85
C GLN A 10 45.74 -54.12 4.92
N GLN A 11 45.97 -54.71 6.09
CA GLN A 11 45.10 -54.54 7.27
C GLN A 11 45.10 -53.10 7.79
N ARG A 12 46.25 -52.41 7.82
CA ARG A 12 46.31 -50.99 8.22
C ARG A 12 45.59 -50.08 7.23
N ARG A 13 45.68 -50.36 5.93
CA ARG A 13 44.99 -49.59 4.88
C ARG A 13 43.47 -49.80 4.93
N GLY A 14 43.03 -51.05 5.10
CA GLY A 14 41.62 -51.36 5.32
C GLY A 14 41.07 -50.77 6.62
N ALA A 15 41.85 -50.72 7.70
CA ALA A 15 41.46 -50.06 8.95
C ALA A 15 41.34 -48.53 8.80
N ALA A 16 42.22 -47.90 8.01
CA ALA A 16 42.14 -46.48 7.70
C ALA A 16 40.90 -46.15 6.86
N GLU A 17 40.61 -46.92 5.81
CA GLU A 17 39.39 -46.77 4.99
C GLU A 17 38.12 -47.01 5.81
N LEU A 18 38.11 -48.00 6.71
CA LEU A 18 36.99 -48.24 7.63
C LEU A 18 36.76 -47.06 8.57
N THR A 19 37.85 -46.40 8.99
CA THR A 19 37.81 -45.22 9.87
C THR A 19 37.26 -44.00 9.13
N GLU A 20 37.67 -43.77 7.87
CA GLU A 20 37.07 -42.73 7.03
C GLU A 20 35.59 -42.99 6.72
N LEU A 21 35.22 -44.23 6.41
CA LEU A 21 33.81 -44.63 6.19
C LEU A 21 32.94 -44.41 7.43
N ASN A 22 33.47 -44.73 8.61
CA ASN A 22 32.78 -44.47 9.88
C ASN A 22 32.66 -42.97 10.16
N PHE A 23 33.70 -42.18 9.88
CA PHE A 23 33.65 -40.72 10.01
C PHE A 23 32.60 -40.08 9.09
N VAL A 24 32.54 -40.51 7.82
CA VAL A 24 31.54 -40.04 6.85
C VAL A 24 30.12 -40.46 7.29
N ARG A 25 29.94 -41.68 7.80
CA ARG A 25 28.66 -42.16 8.35
C ARG A 25 28.20 -41.33 9.54
N GLU A 26 29.08 -41.02 10.48
CA GLU A 26 28.76 -40.17 11.63
C GLU A 26 28.37 -38.75 11.21
N LYS A 27 29.10 -38.17 10.24
CA LYS A 27 28.76 -36.85 9.68
C LYS A 27 27.40 -36.84 8.99
N LEU A 28 27.08 -37.87 8.21
CA LEU A 28 25.78 -38.04 7.56
C LEU A 28 24.65 -38.21 8.58
N GLN A 29 24.85 -39.03 9.62
CA GLN A 29 23.87 -39.22 10.69
C GLN A 29 23.64 -37.93 11.48
N LYS A 30 24.71 -37.19 11.80
CA LYS A 30 24.61 -35.88 12.46
C LYS A 30 23.90 -34.84 11.57
N PHE A 31 24.17 -34.85 10.27
CA PHE A 31 23.47 -33.98 9.32
C PHE A 31 21.98 -34.33 9.23
N GLN A 32 21.65 -35.63 9.13
CA GLN A 32 20.28 -36.12 9.09
C GLN A 32 19.51 -35.77 10.38
N SER A 33 20.10 -35.99 11.56
CA SER A 33 19.45 -35.66 12.83
C SER A 33 19.22 -34.16 12.98
N THR A 34 20.20 -33.33 12.59
CA THR A 34 20.07 -31.87 12.60
C THR A 34 18.96 -31.42 11.64
N MET A 35 18.88 -31.98 10.44
CA MET A 35 17.83 -31.68 9.48
C MET A 35 16.44 -32.09 9.97
N LEU A 36 16.32 -33.28 10.58
CA LEU A 36 15.06 -33.76 11.15
C LEU A 36 14.61 -32.88 12.31
N GLN A 37 15.53 -32.47 13.17
CA GLN A 37 15.23 -31.59 14.30
C GLN A 37 14.78 -30.19 13.84
N ASP A 38 15.46 -29.60 12.83
CA ASP A 38 15.02 -28.33 12.22
C ASP A 38 13.66 -28.48 11.53
N PHE A 39 13.41 -29.61 10.86
CA PHE A 39 12.12 -29.89 10.23
C PHE A 39 10.99 -30.05 11.25
N GLU A 40 11.20 -30.84 12.32
CA GLU A 40 10.24 -31.01 13.41
C GLU A 40 9.96 -29.68 14.11
N GLN A 41 11.00 -28.88 14.37
CA GLN A 41 10.84 -27.58 15.01
C GLN A 41 10.02 -26.63 14.12
N ARG A 42 10.31 -26.55 12.82
CA ARG A 42 9.54 -25.74 11.87
C ARG A 42 8.11 -26.24 11.72
N LEU A 43 7.89 -27.54 11.65
CA LEU A 43 6.56 -28.13 11.56
C LEU A 43 5.75 -27.85 12.83
N SER A 44 6.37 -28.01 14.00
CA SER A 44 5.75 -27.70 15.29
C SER A 44 5.35 -26.22 15.37
N CYS A 45 6.25 -25.30 15.01
CA CYS A 45 5.92 -23.87 14.95
C CYS A 45 4.78 -23.58 13.96
N MET A 46 4.77 -24.20 12.77
CA MET A 46 3.66 -24.03 11.81
C MET A 46 2.33 -24.57 12.35
N VAL A 47 2.34 -25.71 13.03
CA VAL A 47 1.14 -26.31 13.62
C VAL A 47 0.63 -25.46 14.77
N GLU A 48 1.51 -25.00 15.65
CA GLU A 48 1.17 -24.10 16.75
C GLU A 48 0.62 -22.77 16.22
N ASP A 49 1.22 -22.23 15.15
CA ASP A 49 0.72 -21.07 14.45
C ASP A 49 -0.71 -21.29 13.91
N VAL A 50 -0.97 -22.41 13.22
CA VAL A 50 -2.32 -22.72 12.71
C VAL A 50 -3.31 -22.90 13.85
N LEU A 51 -2.93 -23.58 14.93
CA LEU A 51 -3.76 -23.76 16.12
C LEU A 51 -4.09 -22.43 16.79
N GLN A 52 -3.11 -21.53 16.90
CA GLN A 52 -3.30 -20.19 17.45
C GLN A 52 -4.21 -19.35 16.56
N ASP A 53 -4.09 -19.46 15.24
CA ASP A 53 -4.98 -18.77 14.29
C ASP A 53 -6.42 -19.31 14.41
N MET A 54 -6.58 -20.63 14.51
CA MET A 54 -7.89 -21.26 14.75
C MET A 54 -8.50 -20.85 16.09
N ARG A 55 -7.71 -20.78 17.17
CA ARG A 55 -8.15 -20.28 18.48
C ARG A 55 -8.54 -18.81 18.42
N GLN A 56 -7.76 -17.97 17.74
CA GLN A 56 -8.09 -16.56 17.53
C GLN A 56 -9.36 -16.40 16.68
N ARG A 57 -9.55 -17.21 15.64
CA ARG A 57 -10.80 -17.23 14.85
C ARG A 57 -11.99 -17.67 15.69
N ALA A 58 -11.83 -18.68 16.55
CA ALA A 58 -12.88 -19.15 17.45
C ALA A 58 -13.24 -18.10 18.52
N LEU A 59 -12.24 -17.45 19.13
CA LEU A 59 -12.44 -16.33 20.05
C LEU A 59 -13.09 -15.15 19.33
N ARG A 60 -12.68 -14.84 18.09
CA ARG A 60 -13.33 -13.83 17.26
C ARG A 60 -14.78 -14.20 16.93
N ALA A 61 -15.07 -15.45 16.63
CA ALA A 61 -16.45 -15.89 16.37
C ALA A 61 -17.32 -15.84 17.63
N HIS A 62 -16.74 -16.11 18.81
CA HIS A 62 -17.44 -16.13 20.08
C HIS A 62 -17.66 -14.73 20.68
N GLU A 63 -16.61 -13.90 20.75
CA GLU A 63 -16.68 -12.51 21.23
C GLU A 63 -17.39 -11.58 20.24
N PHE A 64 -17.36 -11.91 18.95
CA PHE A 64 -17.91 -11.09 17.89
C PHE A 64 -19.07 -11.79 17.17
N ARG A 65 -19.97 -12.44 17.92
CA ARG A 65 -21.19 -13.09 17.38
C ARG A 65 -22.10 -12.14 16.58
N ASN A 66 -21.97 -10.82 16.81
CA ASN A 66 -22.67 -9.76 16.07
C ASN A 66 -21.88 -9.20 14.86
N PHE A 67 -20.65 -9.67 14.60
CA PHE A 67 -19.79 -9.26 13.46
C PHE A 67 -20.19 -9.94 12.16
N GLU A 68 -20.82 -11.11 12.25
CA GLU A 68 -21.61 -11.74 11.20
C GLU A 68 -23.08 -11.39 11.50
N SER A 69 -23.75 -10.73 10.56
CA SER A 69 -25.04 -10.05 10.72
C SER A 69 -26.11 -10.83 11.54
N PRO A 70 -26.94 -10.15 12.37
CA PRO A 70 -28.12 -10.75 13.03
C PRO A 70 -29.29 -11.04 12.07
N HIS A 71 -29.21 -10.66 10.80
CA HIS A 71 -30.23 -10.98 9.81
C HIS A 71 -29.84 -12.24 9.05
N GLY A 72 -30.54 -13.32 9.38
CA GLY A 72 -30.34 -14.65 8.85
C GLY A 72 -30.32 -14.70 7.33
N GLU A 73 -29.11 -14.85 6.80
CA GLU A 73 -28.79 -15.73 5.69
C GLU A 73 -27.32 -16.10 5.90
N VAL A 74 -27.06 -17.38 6.16
CA VAL A 74 -25.70 -17.92 6.30
C VAL A 74 -25.04 -17.85 4.92
N SER A 75 -24.50 -16.69 4.56
CA SER A 75 -23.55 -16.59 3.48
C SER A 75 -22.25 -17.18 3.99
N ARG A 76 -22.01 -18.43 3.60
CA ARG A 76 -20.84 -19.26 3.94
C ARG A 76 -19.50 -18.71 3.38
N ASN A 77 -19.47 -17.43 2.98
CA ASN A 77 -18.34 -16.74 2.40
C ASN A 77 -17.87 -15.63 3.36
N ASN A 78 -16.68 -15.83 3.95
CA ASN A 78 -15.94 -14.84 4.74
C ASN A 78 -16.10 -13.40 4.22
N THR A 79 -16.85 -12.57 4.97
CA THR A 79 -17.23 -11.19 4.64
C THR A 79 -16.04 -10.25 4.35
N TRP A 80 -14.84 -10.64 4.79
CA TRP A 80 -13.59 -9.85 4.74
C TRP A 80 -12.57 -10.32 3.69
N HIS A 81 -12.99 -11.15 2.73
CA HIS A 81 -12.24 -11.38 1.49
C HIS A 81 -12.77 -10.49 0.35
N ASN A 82 -11.85 -9.95 -0.47
CA ASN A 82 -12.13 -9.13 -1.66
C ASN A 82 -11.80 -9.83 -2.97
N ARG A 83 -11.35 -11.09 -2.95
CA ARG A 83 -10.89 -11.80 -4.14
C ARG A 83 -11.50 -13.19 -4.20
N MET A 84 -12.01 -13.59 -5.36
CA MET A 84 -12.49 -14.97 -5.62
C MET A 84 -11.74 -15.57 -6.81
N SER A 85 -11.42 -16.86 -6.72
CA SER A 85 -10.93 -17.65 -7.85
C SER A 85 -12.11 -18.03 -8.76
N ASN A 86 -11.87 -18.09 -10.06
CA ASN A 86 -12.89 -18.34 -11.08
C ASN A 86 -13.51 -19.74 -10.87
N PRO A 87 -14.85 -19.90 -10.76
CA PRO A 87 -15.52 -21.16 -10.38
C PRO A 87 -15.44 -22.31 -11.41
N LYS A 88 -14.72 -22.13 -12.52
CA LYS A 88 -14.57 -23.17 -13.57
C LYS A 88 -13.49 -24.23 -13.28
N VAL A 89 -12.99 -24.33 -12.06
CA VAL A 89 -11.97 -25.32 -11.65
C VAL A 89 -12.48 -26.08 -10.42
N PRO A 90 -12.49 -27.43 -10.41
CA PRO A 90 -13.04 -28.22 -9.30
C PRO A 90 -12.37 -27.92 -7.96
N ALA A 91 -13.18 -27.95 -6.90
CA ALA A 91 -12.88 -27.51 -5.53
C ALA A 91 -11.85 -28.36 -4.76
N THR A 92 -11.21 -29.36 -5.36
CA THR A 92 -10.20 -30.21 -4.69
C THR A 92 -8.79 -29.62 -4.68
N ALA A 93 -8.58 -28.44 -5.27
CA ALA A 93 -7.30 -27.72 -5.26
C ALA A 93 -7.31 -26.44 -4.41
N ALA A 94 -8.32 -26.27 -3.55
CA ALA A 94 -8.48 -25.11 -2.67
C ALA A 94 -7.72 -25.32 -1.35
N SER A 95 -6.39 -25.26 -1.40
CA SER A 95 -5.61 -24.78 -0.26
C SER A 95 -5.42 -23.27 -0.42
N ASP A 96 -5.69 -22.52 0.64
CA ASP A 96 -5.48 -21.07 0.71
C ASP A 96 -4.06 -20.73 0.30
N VAL A 97 -3.91 -20.25 -0.94
CA VAL A 97 -2.62 -19.77 -1.44
C VAL A 97 -2.45 -18.34 -0.97
N GLY A 98 -1.67 -18.17 0.08
CA GLY A 98 -1.08 -16.90 0.41
C GLY A 98 -0.35 -16.35 -0.82
N ASP A 99 -0.66 -15.11 -1.20
CA ASP A 99 0.02 -14.31 -2.23
C ASP A 99 1.47 -13.94 -1.84
N SER A 100 2.16 -14.83 -1.12
CA SER A 100 3.56 -14.72 -0.75
C SER A 100 4.41 -15.50 -1.78
N PRO A 101 5.66 -15.08 -2.06
CA PRO A 101 6.44 -15.65 -3.17
C PRO A 101 6.81 -17.14 -3.02
N ASN A 102 6.68 -17.76 -1.85
CA ASN A 102 7.19 -19.12 -1.60
C ASN A 102 6.07 -20.16 -1.55
N GLY A 103 5.62 -20.60 -2.72
CA GLY A 103 5.20 -21.99 -2.85
C GLY A 103 6.43 -22.81 -3.17
N HIS A 104 7.11 -23.37 -2.16
CA HIS A 104 8.14 -24.37 -2.40
C HIS A 104 7.47 -25.63 -2.95
N ALA A 105 7.86 -26.03 -4.16
CA ALA A 105 7.58 -27.34 -4.69
C ALA A 105 8.37 -28.36 -3.88
N ASN A 106 7.69 -29.19 -3.09
CA ASN A 106 8.21 -30.49 -2.64
C ASN A 106 7.01 -31.41 -2.43
N GLY A 107 6.87 -32.35 -3.35
CA GLY A 107 5.85 -33.39 -3.35
C GLY A 107 6.29 -34.47 -4.32
N THR A 108 7.11 -35.38 -3.81
CA THR A 108 7.48 -36.65 -4.44
C THR A 108 6.21 -37.46 -4.66
N THR A 109 5.80 -37.63 -5.91
CA THR A 109 4.84 -38.67 -6.30
C THR A 109 5.43 -39.47 -7.46
N THR A 110 5.60 -40.76 -7.18
CA THR A 110 5.98 -41.89 -8.01
C THR A 110 5.24 -41.90 -9.36
N PRO A 111 5.85 -42.38 -10.47
CA PRO A 111 5.29 -42.17 -11.80
C PRO A 111 4.22 -43.22 -12.13
N ALA A 112 3.08 -42.76 -12.67
CA ALA A 112 2.13 -43.58 -13.42
C ALA A 112 2.06 -43.06 -14.88
N PRO A 113 1.79 -43.92 -15.87
CA PRO A 113 2.26 -43.73 -17.23
C PRO A 113 1.43 -42.77 -18.08
N HIS A 114 2.12 -42.18 -19.04
CA HIS A 114 1.72 -41.33 -20.16
C HIS A 114 0.23 -41.31 -20.56
N GLN A 115 -0.32 -40.08 -20.64
CA GLN A 115 -1.15 -39.65 -21.76
C GLN A 115 -1.23 -38.11 -21.87
N GLY A 116 -0.75 -37.57 -23.00
CA GLY A 116 -1.12 -36.25 -23.55
C GLY A 116 -0.49 -34.99 -22.94
N GLN A 117 0.56 -34.46 -23.56
CA GLN A 117 1.07 -33.10 -23.30
C GLN A 117 -0.02 -32.03 -23.54
N LYS A 118 -0.70 -31.59 -22.48
CA LYS A 118 -1.36 -30.29 -22.46
C LYS A 118 -0.36 -29.25 -21.95
N ARG A 119 -0.14 -28.18 -22.73
CA ARG A 119 0.61 -26.99 -22.29
C ARG A 119 0.14 -26.57 -20.88
N PRO A 120 1.04 -26.22 -19.95
CA PRO A 120 0.63 -25.82 -18.61
C PRO A 120 -0.26 -24.58 -18.71
N GLN A 121 -1.54 -24.73 -18.37
CA GLN A 121 -2.45 -23.59 -18.22
C GLN A 121 -1.91 -22.71 -17.10
N ARG A 122 -1.50 -21.49 -17.44
CA ARG A 122 -1.08 -20.48 -16.45
C ARG A 122 -2.22 -20.26 -15.47
N ARG A 123 -1.93 -20.42 -14.18
CA ARG A 123 -2.88 -20.22 -13.07
C ARG A 123 -3.46 -18.80 -13.15
N GLN A 124 -4.77 -18.67 -13.27
CA GLN A 124 -5.44 -17.38 -13.32
C GLN A 124 -5.37 -16.71 -11.95
N LEU A 125 -4.87 -15.46 -11.91
CA LEU A 125 -4.81 -14.66 -10.69
C LEU A 125 -6.23 -14.16 -10.33
N PRO A 126 -6.61 -14.13 -9.04
CA PRO A 126 -7.96 -13.81 -8.63
C PRO A 126 -8.30 -12.32 -8.79
N ASP A 127 -9.56 -12.05 -9.16
CA ASP A 127 -10.07 -10.70 -9.42
C ASP A 127 -10.76 -10.10 -8.19
N LYS A 128 -10.78 -8.76 -8.12
CA LYS A 128 -11.50 -8.04 -7.08
C LYS A 128 -13.01 -8.16 -7.26
N VAL A 129 -13.71 -8.49 -6.18
CA VAL A 129 -15.17 -8.49 -6.08
C VAL A 129 -15.61 -7.42 -5.08
N PHE A 130 -16.54 -6.57 -5.53
CA PHE A 130 -17.14 -5.53 -4.69
C PHE A 130 -18.38 -6.09 -3.99
N VAL A 131 -18.41 -5.97 -2.66
CA VAL A 131 -19.50 -6.45 -1.81
C VAL A 131 -19.94 -5.31 -0.90
N ALA A 132 -21.25 -5.16 -0.66
CA ALA A 132 -21.75 -4.17 0.28
C ALA A 132 -21.35 -4.57 1.72
N ARG A 133 -20.55 -3.74 2.38
CA ARG A 133 -20.07 -3.96 3.76
C ARG A 133 -19.62 -2.66 4.41
N GLU A 134 -19.73 -2.60 5.74
CA GLU A 134 -19.20 -1.50 6.54
C GLU A 134 -17.66 -1.59 6.67
N SER A 135 -17.04 -0.48 7.06
CA SER A 135 -15.58 -0.46 7.26
C SER A 135 -15.21 -1.24 8.51
N TYR A 136 -14.04 -1.89 8.49
CA TYR A 136 -13.63 -2.80 9.55
C TYR A 136 -13.65 -2.15 10.95
N LEU A 137 -13.13 -0.93 11.09
CA LEU A 137 -13.14 -0.23 12.37
C LEU A 137 -14.55 0.20 12.80
N THR A 138 -15.45 0.52 11.86
CA THR A 138 -16.85 0.83 12.20
C THR A 138 -17.53 -0.36 12.85
N THR A 139 -17.31 -1.56 12.32
CA THR A 139 -17.82 -2.80 12.93
C THR A 139 -17.09 -3.11 14.23
N LEU A 140 -15.77 -2.91 14.29
CA LEU A 140 -14.96 -3.14 15.49
C LEU A 140 -15.36 -2.27 16.68
N LEU A 141 -15.69 -1.00 16.44
CA LEU A 141 -16.13 -0.05 17.47
C LEU A 141 -17.52 -0.37 18.06
N GLN A 142 -18.23 -1.35 17.49
CA GLN A 142 -19.44 -1.89 18.11
C GLN A 142 -19.10 -2.72 19.36
N VAL A 143 -17.91 -3.30 19.44
CA VAL A 143 -17.43 -4.01 20.63
C VAL A 143 -17.17 -3.02 21.76
N GLU A 144 -17.70 -3.30 22.95
CA GLU A 144 -17.66 -2.38 24.09
C GLU A 144 -16.23 -1.99 24.49
N HIS A 145 -15.31 -2.95 24.55
CA HIS A 145 -13.90 -2.69 24.88
C HIS A 145 -13.24 -1.72 23.88
N MET A 146 -13.47 -1.92 22.58
CA MET A 146 -12.90 -1.07 21.52
C MET A 146 -13.53 0.31 21.51
N ARG A 147 -14.83 0.40 21.81
CA ARG A 147 -15.53 1.67 21.98
C ARG A 147 -14.97 2.49 23.14
N THR A 148 -14.63 1.86 24.25
CA THR A 148 -13.98 2.53 25.38
C THR A 148 -12.61 3.08 25.00
N ILE A 149 -11.79 2.31 24.28
CA ILE A 149 -10.50 2.79 23.75
C ILE A 149 -10.71 4.04 22.87
N TYR A 150 -11.70 4.02 21.99
CA TYR A 150 -12.05 5.18 21.17
C TYR A 150 -12.46 6.40 22.00
N HIS A 151 -13.27 6.23 23.05
CA HIS A 151 -13.62 7.31 23.96
C HIS A 151 -12.40 7.87 24.71
N ILE A 152 -11.46 7.02 25.13
CA ILE A 152 -10.21 7.46 25.76
C ILE A 152 -9.41 8.36 24.80
N PHE A 153 -9.23 7.95 23.55
CA PHE A 153 -8.55 8.79 22.54
C PHE A 153 -9.27 10.11 22.30
N TYR A 154 -10.61 10.08 22.26
CA TYR A 154 -11.42 11.29 22.09
C TYR A 154 -11.25 12.26 23.27
N ILE A 155 -11.26 11.76 24.51
CA ILE A 155 -11.02 12.58 25.70
C ILE A 155 -9.59 13.12 25.73
N ILE A 156 -8.58 12.31 25.37
CA ILE A 156 -7.19 12.75 25.25
C ILE A 156 -7.09 13.91 24.25
N LEU A 157 -7.75 13.82 23.10
CA LEU A 157 -7.78 14.89 22.10
C LEU A 157 -8.41 16.18 22.66
N ILE A 158 -9.52 16.07 23.39
CA ILE A 158 -10.15 17.22 24.05
C ILE A 158 -9.21 17.82 25.10
N MET A 159 -8.55 16.99 25.91
CA MET A 159 -7.59 17.45 26.90
C MET A 159 -6.41 18.19 26.27
N PHE A 160 -5.91 17.70 25.12
CA PHE A 160 -4.88 18.43 24.36
C PHE A 160 -5.39 19.78 23.86
N LEU A 161 -6.60 19.84 23.31
CA LEU A 161 -7.19 21.11 22.86
C LEU A 161 -7.35 22.11 24.02
N LEU A 162 -7.81 21.63 25.18
CA LEU A 162 -7.92 22.47 26.38
C LEU A 162 -6.54 22.93 26.88
N ASN A 163 -5.54 22.05 26.86
CA ASN A 163 -4.17 22.42 27.23
C ASN A 163 -3.63 23.56 26.35
N VAL A 164 -3.91 23.52 25.04
CA VAL A 164 -3.57 24.60 24.10
C VAL A 164 -4.28 25.89 24.46
N ILE A 165 -5.61 25.83 24.60
CA ILE A 165 -6.42 27.01 24.94
C ILE A 165 -5.91 27.66 26.23
N PHE A 166 -5.62 26.86 27.25
CA PHE A 166 -5.08 27.36 28.51
C PHE A 166 -3.67 27.91 28.35
N TYR A 167 -2.76 27.22 27.66
CA TYR A 167 -1.41 27.72 27.45
C TYR A 167 -1.43 29.07 26.71
N ASP A 168 -2.20 29.17 25.65
CA ASP A 168 -2.27 30.39 24.84
C ASP A 168 -2.94 31.55 25.59
N TYR A 169 -3.97 31.26 26.38
CA TYR A 169 -4.60 32.25 27.25
C TYR A 169 -3.68 32.72 28.38
N PHE A 170 -3.08 31.80 29.14
CA PHE A 170 -2.32 32.12 30.36
C PHE A 170 -0.88 32.54 30.08
N VAL A 171 -0.21 31.97 29.08
CA VAL A 171 1.21 32.24 28.79
C VAL A 171 1.36 33.33 27.72
N LYS A 172 0.62 33.21 26.60
CA LYS A 172 0.76 34.15 25.48
C LYS A 172 -0.19 35.35 25.57
N GLY A 173 -1.22 35.29 26.42
CA GLY A 173 -2.26 36.33 26.54
C GLY A 173 -3.15 36.46 25.30
N ARG A 174 -3.17 35.47 24.41
CA ARG A 174 -3.96 35.45 23.16
C ARG A 174 -4.34 34.02 22.82
N ILE A 175 -5.61 33.76 22.52
CA ILE A 175 -6.07 32.43 22.10
C ILE A 175 -5.80 32.26 20.59
N ASP A 176 -4.76 31.52 20.23
CA ASP A 176 -4.46 31.15 18.84
C ASP A 176 -4.58 29.63 18.69
N LEU A 177 -5.71 29.14 18.18
CA LEU A 177 -6.02 27.71 18.05
C LEU A 177 -5.22 27.01 16.93
N GLY A 178 -3.96 27.37 16.72
CA GLY A 178 -3.12 26.92 15.61
C GLY A 178 -3.63 27.42 14.24
N LEU A 179 -4.45 28.48 14.22
CA LEU A 179 -5.03 29.03 13.00
C LEU A 179 -3.94 29.63 12.10
N GLY A 180 -2.83 30.08 12.70
CA GLY A 180 -1.62 30.49 11.99
C GLY A 180 -1.06 29.37 11.09
N THR A 181 -0.89 28.16 11.62
CA THR A 181 -0.40 27.01 10.83
C THR A 181 -1.37 26.61 9.72
N PHE A 182 -2.68 26.63 9.97
CA PHE A 182 -3.67 26.40 8.91
C PHE A 182 -3.62 27.45 7.81
N ARG A 183 -3.57 28.72 8.18
CA ARG A 183 -3.49 29.83 7.21
C ARG A 183 -2.19 29.79 6.42
N GLY A 184 -1.09 29.39 7.05
CA GLY A 184 0.20 29.18 6.39
C GLY A 184 0.17 28.00 5.42
N GLY A 185 -0.34 26.84 5.86
CA GLY A 185 -0.40 25.61 5.07
C GLY A 185 -1.37 25.67 3.88
N LEU A 186 -2.51 26.36 4.04
CA LEU A 186 -3.53 26.53 3.00
C LEU A 186 -3.34 27.81 2.17
N LYS A 187 -2.18 28.46 2.27
CA LYS A 187 -1.87 29.61 1.42
C LYS A 187 -1.82 29.18 -0.05
N ARG A 188 -2.32 30.03 -0.94
CA ARG A 188 -2.39 29.78 -2.41
C ARG A 188 -3.33 28.63 -2.82
N LEU A 189 -4.27 28.22 -1.97
CA LEU A 189 -5.25 27.17 -2.28
C LEU A 189 -6.11 27.45 -3.53
N HIS A 190 -6.35 28.71 -3.90
CA HIS A 190 -7.07 29.06 -5.12
C HIS A 190 -6.35 28.60 -6.39
N TRP A 191 -5.01 28.60 -6.41
CA TRP A 191 -4.23 28.03 -7.52
C TRP A 191 -4.41 26.52 -7.58
N VAL A 192 -4.38 25.84 -6.43
CA VAL A 192 -4.63 24.39 -6.34
C VAL A 192 -6.02 24.06 -6.88
N PHE A 193 -7.04 24.83 -6.51
CA PHE A 193 -8.40 24.64 -7.03
C PHE A 193 -8.47 24.85 -8.55
N GLY A 194 -7.79 25.87 -9.09
CA GLY A 194 -7.70 26.09 -10.53
C GLY A 194 -7.05 24.92 -11.27
N VAL A 195 -5.92 24.41 -10.76
CA VAL A 195 -5.24 23.23 -11.35
C VAL A 195 -6.12 21.98 -11.22
N TRP A 196 -6.76 21.77 -10.08
CA TRP A 196 -7.68 20.67 -9.85
C TRP A 196 -8.83 20.63 -10.87
N LEU A 197 -9.42 21.79 -11.19
CA LEU A 197 -10.44 21.89 -12.24
C LEU A 197 -9.88 21.51 -13.61
N LEU A 198 -8.67 22.00 -13.95
CA LEU A 198 -8.01 21.68 -15.22
C LEU A 198 -7.70 20.19 -15.34
N GLU A 199 -7.25 19.55 -14.26
CA GLU A 199 -7.01 18.11 -14.21
C GLU A 199 -8.31 17.31 -14.43
N HIS A 200 -9.42 17.74 -13.82
CA HIS A 200 -10.72 17.10 -14.04
C HIS A 200 -11.20 17.26 -15.49
N VAL A 201 -11.03 18.44 -16.08
CA VAL A 201 -11.32 18.67 -17.51
C VAL A 201 -10.47 17.76 -18.39
N PHE A 202 -9.18 17.62 -18.09
CA PHE A 202 -8.29 16.72 -18.82
C PHE A 202 -8.73 15.25 -18.73
N VAL A 203 -9.06 14.76 -17.54
CA VAL A 203 -9.51 13.38 -17.33
C VAL A 203 -10.87 13.12 -18.01
N LEU A 204 -11.76 14.11 -18.06
CA LEU A 204 -13.01 14.05 -18.84
C LEU A 204 -12.74 14.07 -20.35
N ALA A 205 -11.81 14.89 -20.84
CA ALA A 205 -11.42 14.91 -22.25
C ALA A 205 -10.83 13.55 -22.68
N LEU A 206 -10.06 12.90 -21.81
CA LEU A 206 -9.49 11.57 -22.05
C LEU A 206 -10.58 10.51 -22.24
N TYR A 207 -11.70 10.60 -21.51
CA TYR A 207 -12.86 9.72 -21.73
C TYR A 207 -13.41 9.85 -23.16
N TYR A 208 -13.59 11.08 -23.64
CA TYR A 208 -14.04 11.33 -25.02
C TYR A 208 -12.99 10.90 -26.05
N ALA A 209 -11.70 11.06 -25.75
CA ALA A 209 -10.62 10.54 -26.59
C ALA A 209 -10.66 9.00 -26.68
N PHE A 210 -10.93 8.31 -25.57
CA PHE A 210 -11.10 6.85 -25.55
C PHE A 210 -12.32 6.41 -26.38
N GLN A 211 -13.45 7.13 -26.27
CA GLN A 211 -14.62 6.91 -27.13
C GLN A 211 -14.29 7.09 -28.61
N GLY A 212 -13.61 8.18 -28.97
CA GLY A 212 -13.16 8.44 -30.33
C GLY A 212 -12.25 7.33 -30.86
N TRP A 213 -11.28 6.88 -30.05
CA TRP A 213 -10.41 5.75 -30.38
C TRP A 213 -11.22 4.48 -30.67
N ALA A 214 -12.18 4.12 -29.81
CA ALA A 214 -13.01 2.92 -29.99
C ALA A 214 -13.85 2.99 -31.27
N LEU A 215 -14.46 4.14 -31.56
CA LEU A 215 -15.28 4.36 -32.76
C LEU A 215 -14.46 4.30 -34.05
N VAL A 216 -13.32 5.01 -34.11
CA VAL A 216 -12.43 5.02 -35.28
C VAL A 216 -11.85 3.62 -35.51
N ARG A 217 -11.46 2.93 -34.43
CA ARG A 217 -10.99 1.54 -34.50
C ARG A 217 -12.05 0.59 -35.08
N HIS A 218 -13.33 0.80 -34.75
CA HIS A 218 -14.43 0.01 -35.30
C HIS A 218 -14.64 0.30 -36.80
N LYS A 219 -14.64 1.58 -37.21
CA LYS A 219 -14.75 1.98 -38.63
C LYS A 219 -13.58 1.43 -39.47
N LEU A 220 -12.37 1.41 -38.91
CA LEU A 220 -11.17 0.90 -39.56
C LEU A 220 -11.05 -0.63 -39.55
N LYS A 221 -12.06 -1.38 -39.10
CA LYS A 221 -12.01 -2.86 -39.05
C LYS A 221 -11.76 -3.50 -40.42
N GLN A 222 -12.16 -2.83 -41.52
CA GLN A 222 -11.89 -3.29 -42.89
C GLN A 222 -10.42 -3.13 -43.30
N HIS A 223 -9.69 -2.16 -42.73
CA HIS A 223 -8.29 -1.86 -43.06
C HIS A 223 -7.35 -2.22 -41.90
N SER A 224 -6.91 -3.49 -41.86
CA SER A 224 -6.11 -4.06 -40.76
C SER A 224 -4.80 -3.29 -40.45
N SER A 225 -4.07 -2.83 -41.47
CA SER A 225 -2.82 -2.06 -41.27
C SER A 225 -3.08 -0.69 -40.65
N LEU A 226 -4.06 0.04 -41.18
CA LEU A 226 -4.44 1.38 -40.71
C LEU A 226 -5.04 1.32 -39.29
N GLN A 227 -5.80 0.28 -38.97
CA GLN A 227 -6.33 0.04 -37.62
C GLN A 227 -5.22 -0.18 -36.58
N ARG A 228 -4.17 -0.95 -36.94
CA ARG A 228 -3.00 -1.17 -36.07
C ARG A 228 -2.20 0.11 -35.88
N PHE A 229 -1.91 0.83 -36.97
CA PHE A 229 -1.21 2.12 -36.91
C PHE A 229 -1.94 3.11 -36.01
N TRP A 230 -3.25 3.28 -36.20
CA TRP A 230 -4.10 4.13 -35.35
C TRP A 230 -4.03 3.72 -33.87
N SER A 231 -4.16 2.42 -33.58
CA SER A 231 -4.13 1.91 -32.21
C SER A 231 -2.79 2.15 -31.53
N HIS A 232 -1.67 1.95 -32.23
CA HIS A 232 -0.33 2.21 -31.70
C HIS A 232 -0.07 3.72 -31.51
N SER A 233 -0.50 4.55 -32.45
CA SER A 233 -0.38 6.01 -32.34
C SER A 233 -1.14 6.55 -31.12
N CYS A 234 -2.41 6.14 -30.93
CA CYS A 234 -3.18 6.51 -29.75
C CYS A 234 -2.56 5.99 -28.45
N LEU A 235 -1.96 4.79 -28.46
CA LEU A 235 -1.27 4.25 -27.28
C LEU A 235 -0.05 5.10 -26.90
N ILE A 236 0.78 5.47 -27.88
CA ILE A 236 1.95 6.33 -27.65
C ILE A 236 1.49 7.68 -27.09
N MET A 237 0.48 8.29 -27.73
CA MET A 237 -0.11 9.55 -27.28
C MET A 237 -0.62 9.47 -25.83
N TYR A 238 -1.27 8.36 -25.47
CA TYR A 238 -1.77 8.13 -24.11
C TYR A 238 -0.65 7.95 -23.07
N ILE A 239 0.43 7.25 -23.42
CA ILE A 239 1.60 7.11 -22.54
C ILE A 239 2.25 8.48 -22.34
N SER A 240 2.49 9.21 -23.43
CA SER A 240 3.02 10.57 -23.37
C SER A 240 2.12 11.50 -22.55
N SER A 241 0.79 11.39 -22.68
CA SER A 241 -0.13 12.24 -21.93
C SER A 241 -0.10 11.96 -20.42
N GLN A 242 0.11 10.71 -19.99
CA GLN A 242 0.30 10.39 -18.57
C GLN A 242 1.58 11.00 -18.00
N LEU A 243 2.69 10.93 -18.75
CA LEU A 243 3.96 11.53 -18.33
C LEU A 243 3.85 13.06 -18.23
N VAL A 244 3.23 13.68 -19.23
CA VAL A 244 2.97 15.13 -19.23
C VAL A 244 2.06 15.51 -18.06
N PHE A 245 1.01 14.72 -17.76
CA PHE A 245 0.12 14.98 -16.64
C PHE A 245 0.87 15.02 -15.29
N CYS A 246 1.74 14.04 -15.03
CA CYS A 246 2.59 14.03 -13.84
C CYS A 246 3.57 15.22 -13.82
N PHE A 247 4.25 15.46 -14.93
CA PHE A 247 5.24 16.54 -15.04
C PHE A 247 4.62 17.93 -14.82
N VAL A 248 3.46 18.19 -15.42
CA VAL A 248 2.73 19.46 -15.28
C VAL A 248 2.33 19.67 -13.82
N SER A 249 1.77 18.65 -13.17
CA SER A 249 1.34 18.73 -11.77
C SER A 249 2.51 19.06 -10.83
N SER A 250 3.64 18.36 -10.97
CA SER A 250 4.85 18.61 -10.18
C SER A 250 5.48 19.97 -10.51
N SER A 251 5.52 20.38 -11.78
CA SER A 251 6.09 21.66 -12.20
C SER A 251 5.26 22.85 -11.71
N LEU A 252 3.93 22.74 -11.73
CA LEU A 252 3.05 23.79 -11.21
C LEU A 252 3.16 23.94 -9.69
N CYS A 253 3.36 22.83 -8.97
CA CYS A 253 3.63 22.85 -7.53
C CYS A 253 4.85 23.73 -7.20
N LEU A 254 5.96 23.53 -7.92
CA LEU A 254 7.19 24.31 -7.75
C LEU A 254 7.01 25.76 -8.23
N LYS A 255 6.43 25.97 -9.41
CA LYS A 255 6.26 27.31 -10.00
C LYS A 255 5.37 28.22 -9.17
N PHE A 256 4.33 27.67 -8.54
CA PHE A 256 3.47 28.42 -7.63
C PHE A 256 4.02 28.52 -6.21
N GLY A 257 5.15 27.87 -5.90
CA GLY A 257 5.75 27.83 -4.57
C GLY A 257 4.72 27.47 -3.50
N LEU A 258 4.00 26.36 -3.70
CA LEU A 258 2.92 25.97 -2.79
C LEU A 258 3.49 25.52 -1.43
N PRO A 259 2.90 25.96 -0.30
CA PRO A 259 3.26 25.41 1.01
C PRO A 259 2.96 23.91 1.08
N PHE A 260 3.66 23.20 1.98
CA PHE A 260 3.60 21.74 2.12
C PHE A 260 2.18 21.15 2.07
N VAL A 261 1.22 21.69 2.84
CA VAL A 261 -0.15 21.16 2.89
C VAL A 261 -0.87 21.34 1.54
N SER A 262 -0.81 22.54 0.96
CA SER A 262 -1.42 22.82 -0.34
C SER A 262 -0.76 22.02 -1.47
N ALA A 263 0.55 21.82 -1.40
CA ALA A 263 1.31 20.99 -2.33
C ALA A 263 0.90 19.51 -2.22
N CYS A 264 0.78 18.97 -1.00
CA CYS A 264 0.28 17.62 -0.75
C CYS A 264 -1.13 17.43 -1.31
N ILE A 265 -2.05 18.39 -1.12
CA ILE A 265 -3.40 18.33 -1.68
C ILE A 265 -3.36 18.18 -3.20
N LEU A 266 -2.58 19.03 -3.89
CA LEU A 266 -2.42 18.97 -5.34
C LEU A 266 -1.84 17.62 -5.76
N LEU A 267 -0.65 17.26 -5.27
CA LEU A 267 0.12 16.10 -5.74
C LEU A 267 -0.56 14.76 -5.43
N LEU A 268 -1.19 14.61 -4.26
CA LEU A 268 -1.96 13.41 -3.93
C LEU A 268 -3.20 13.27 -4.83
N GLU A 269 -3.86 14.39 -5.14
CA GLU A 269 -5.04 14.39 -6.01
C GLU A 269 -4.66 14.13 -7.47
N SER A 270 -3.57 14.71 -7.97
CA SER A 270 -3.01 14.39 -9.29
C SER A 270 -2.65 12.90 -9.37
N THR A 271 -2.01 12.35 -8.33
CA THR A 271 -1.66 10.91 -8.27
C THR A 271 -2.91 10.03 -8.27
N ARG A 272 -3.95 10.41 -7.52
CA ARG A 272 -5.24 9.71 -7.49
C ARG A 272 -5.90 9.72 -8.88
N LEU A 273 -5.93 10.87 -9.55
CA LEU A 273 -6.49 11.00 -10.90
C LEU A 273 -5.71 10.21 -11.93
N LEU A 274 -4.37 10.21 -11.87
CA LEU A 274 -3.48 9.39 -12.68
C LEU A 274 -3.83 7.89 -12.56
N MET A 275 -3.94 7.39 -11.33
CA MET A 275 -4.31 6.01 -11.06
C MET A 275 -5.72 5.69 -11.62
N LYS A 276 -6.68 6.60 -11.47
CA LYS A 276 -8.05 6.41 -11.97
C LYS A 276 -8.15 6.43 -13.48
N MET A 277 -7.47 7.35 -14.16
CA MET A 277 -7.47 7.37 -15.62
C MET A 277 -6.84 6.10 -16.19
N HIS A 278 -5.77 5.63 -15.57
CA HIS A 278 -5.11 4.39 -15.96
C HIS A 278 -6.03 3.18 -15.80
N ALA A 279 -6.67 3.06 -14.64
CA ALA A 279 -7.60 1.99 -14.35
C ALA A 279 -8.78 1.92 -15.34
N PHE A 280 -9.35 3.07 -15.70
CA PHE A 280 -10.44 3.15 -16.68
C PHE A 280 -10.03 2.64 -18.06
N ILE A 281 -8.90 3.13 -18.60
CA ILE A 281 -8.43 2.75 -19.93
C ILE A 281 -8.00 1.28 -19.94
N ARG A 282 -7.22 0.83 -18.95
CA ARG A 282 -6.71 -0.53 -18.89
C ARG A 282 -7.82 -1.58 -18.71
N TYR A 283 -8.91 -1.22 -18.03
CA TYR A 283 -10.09 -2.09 -17.88
C TYR A 283 -10.93 -2.17 -19.17
N ASN A 284 -11.16 -1.05 -19.86
CA ASN A 284 -12.04 -1.04 -21.03
C ASN A 284 -11.33 -1.38 -22.35
N ALA A 285 -10.03 -1.12 -22.49
CA ALA A 285 -9.29 -1.39 -23.73
C ALA A 285 -9.37 -2.88 -24.15
N PRO A 286 -9.14 -3.89 -23.29
CA PRO A 286 -9.30 -5.29 -23.66
C PRO A 286 -10.72 -5.66 -24.11
N ARG A 287 -11.76 -5.02 -23.55
CA ARG A 287 -13.17 -5.26 -23.94
C ARG A 287 -13.43 -4.80 -25.37
N VAL A 288 -12.95 -3.60 -25.71
CA VAL A 288 -13.01 -3.05 -27.08
C VAL A 288 -12.17 -3.90 -28.05
N LEU A 289 -11.02 -4.41 -27.62
CA LEU A 289 -10.16 -5.28 -28.44
C LEU A 289 -10.78 -6.65 -28.69
N ALA A 290 -11.40 -7.26 -27.68
CA ALA A 290 -12.01 -8.59 -27.76
C ALA A 290 -13.32 -8.61 -28.57
N GLY A 291 -13.92 -7.44 -28.83
CA GLY A 291 -15.19 -7.32 -29.56
C GLY A 291 -16.36 -8.05 -28.90
N LYS A 292 -16.24 -8.39 -27.61
CA LYS A 292 -17.23 -9.14 -26.84
C LYS A 292 -17.70 -8.30 -25.66
N GLU A 293 -18.95 -7.88 -25.70
CA GLU A 293 -19.74 -7.76 -24.49
C GLU A 293 -20.18 -9.17 -24.07
N LYS A 294 -19.81 -9.57 -22.86
CA LYS A 294 -20.65 -10.48 -22.08
C LYS A 294 -20.62 -9.97 -20.64
N THR A 295 -21.69 -9.29 -20.27
CA THR A 295 -22.24 -9.32 -18.92
C THR A 295 -23.48 -10.20 -19.03
N ASP A 296 -23.65 -11.18 -18.13
CA ASP A 296 -24.64 -12.25 -18.25
C ASP A 296 -26.12 -11.80 -18.14
N ASP A 297 -26.38 -10.52 -17.84
CA ASP A 297 -27.74 -9.99 -17.60
C ASP A 297 -28.37 -9.17 -18.74
N ASP A 298 -27.60 -8.71 -19.74
CA ASP A 298 -28.14 -7.82 -20.79
C ASP A 298 -28.14 -8.54 -22.16
N LYS A 299 -29.04 -9.52 -22.33
CA LYS A 299 -29.21 -10.28 -23.59
C LYS A 299 -29.97 -9.53 -24.70
N GLU A 300 -30.45 -8.30 -24.47
CA GLU A 300 -31.30 -7.59 -25.44
C GLU A 300 -30.60 -6.52 -26.30
N ALA A 301 -29.32 -6.20 -26.08
CA ALA A 301 -28.62 -5.20 -26.91
C ALA A 301 -27.97 -5.78 -28.19
N ALA A 302 -28.44 -6.93 -28.68
CA ALA A 302 -28.03 -7.50 -29.96
C ALA A 302 -28.68 -6.76 -31.14
N SER A 303 -28.42 -5.45 -31.31
CA SER A 303 -28.82 -4.69 -32.52
C SER A 303 -28.17 -3.30 -32.66
N GLY A 304 -26.86 -3.13 -32.38
CA GLY A 304 -26.22 -1.82 -32.55
C GLY A 304 -24.81 -1.84 -33.13
N GLU A 305 -24.62 -1.17 -34.27
CA GLU A 305 -23.37 -0.97 -35.04
C GLU A 305 -22.20 -0.27 -34.31
N ARG A 306 -22.23 -0.16 -32.97
CA ARG A 306 -21.27 0.64 -32.19
C ARG A 306 -20.57 -0.20 -31.11
N PRO A 307 -19.25 -0.01 -30.91
CA PRO A 307 -18.54 -0.64 -29.79
C PRO A 307 -19.10 -0.11 -28.46
N PHE A 308 -19.39 -1.00 -27.52
CA PHE A 308 -19.82 -0.60 -26.18
C PHE A 308 -18.74 0.23 -25.49
N VAL A 309 -19.10 1.44 -25.09
CA VAL A 309 -18.28 2.29 -24.22
C VAL A 309 -19.14 2.66 -23.01
N PRO A 310 -18.61 2.59 -21.78
CA PRO A 310 -19.39 2.90 -20.59
C PRO A 310 -19.95 4.33 -20.63
N PRO A 311 -21.15 4.56 -20.08
CA PRO A 311 -21.77 5.88 -20.08
C PRO A 311 -20.98 6.89 -19.23
N VAL A 312 -20.99 8.18 -19.63
CA VAL A 312 -20.29 9.28 -18.95
C VAL A 312 -20.63 9.31 -17.45
N ARG A 313 -21.91 9.07 -17.10
CA ARG A 313 -22.39 9.06 -15.72
C ARG A 313 -21.62 8.06 -14.83
N SER A 314 -21.33 6.86 -15.34
CA SER A 314 -20.57 5.85 -14.60
C SER A 314 -19.12 6.27 -14.42
N TYR A 315 -18.53 6.89 -15.44
CA TYR A 315 -17.17 7.42 -15.36
C TYR A 315 -17.06 8.57 -14.35
N VAL A 316 -17.94 9.57 -14.42
CA VAL A 316 -17.98 10.69 -13.47
C VAL A 316 -18.21 10.20 -12.05
N TYR A 317 -19.13 9.24 -11.84
CA TYR A 317 -19.31 8.63 -10.53
C TYR A 317 -18.02 7.95 -10.02
N TYR A 318 -17.33 7.19 -10.87
CA TYR A 318 -16.06 6.57 -10.54
C TYR A 318 -14.97 7.59 -10.19
N LEU A 319 -14.91 8.74 -10.88
CA LEU A 319 -13.94 9.79 -10.58
C LEU A 319 -14.05 10.25 -9.12
N PHE A 320 -15.24 10.27 -8.52
CA PHE A 320 -15.40 10.65 -7.11
C PHE A 320 -15.46 9.45 -6.14
N ALA A 321 -15.78 8.25 -6.62
CA ALA A 321 -15.89 7.06 -5.77
C ALA A 321 -14.59 6.78 -4.97
N PRO A 322 -14.67 6.30 -3.72
CA PRO A 322 -13.50 6.01 -2.86
C PRO A 322 -12.85 4.67 -3.24
N THR A 323 -12.65 4.43 -4.54
CA THR A 323 -11.96 3.27 -5.08
C THR A 323 -11.12 3.67 -6.29
N LEU A 324 -10.03 2.94 -6.50
CA LEU A 324 -9.13 3.14 -7.64
C LEU A 324 -9.37 2.09 -8.74
N ILE A 325 -10.21 1.09 -8.53
CA ILE A 325 -10.54 0.10 -9.57
C ILE A 325 -11.84 0.49 -10.27
N TYR A 326 -11.78 0.65 -11.59
CA TYR A 326 -12.96 0.94 -12.40
C TYR A 326 -13.82 -0.32 -12.61
N ARG A 327 -15.13 -0.20 -12.41
CA ARG A 327 -16.18 -1.17 -12.76
C ARG A 327 -17.42 -0.41 -13.22
N ASP A 328 -18.24 -1.04 -14.07
CA ASP A 328 -19.43 -0.39 -14.62
C ASP A 328 -20.54 -0.17 -13.58
N ARG A 329 -20.62 -1.04 -12.57
CA ARG A 329 -21.58 -0.97 -11.46
C ARG A 329 -20.86 -1.26 -10.14
N TYR A 330 -21.26 -0.54 -9.09
CA TYR A 330 -20.76 -0.70 -7.73
C TYR A 330 -21.93 -0.99 -6.79
N PRO A 331 -21.73 -1.74 -5.68
CA PRO A 331 -22.75 -1.88 -4.65
C PRO A 331 -23.08 -0.50 -4.07
N ARG A 332 -24.38 -0.21 -3.89
CA ARG A 332 -24.85 1.08 -3.39
C ARG A 332 -25.70 0.93 -2.14
N THR A 333 -25.60 1.91 -1.24
CA THR A 333 -26.52 2.03 -0.10
C THR A 333 -27.84 2.65 -0.53
N SER A 334 -28.94 2.34 0.19
CA SER A 334 -30.28 2.82 -0.14
C SER A 334 -30.42 4.33 0.07
N HIS A 335 -29.95 4.83 1.21
CA HIS A 335 -30.01 6.24 1.62
C HIS A 335 -28.67 6.72 2.19
N ILE A 336 -28.55 8.04 2.37
CA ILE A 336 -27.40 8.71 3.00
C ILE A 336 -27.72 8.92 4.48
N ARG A 337 -26.86 8.42 5.36
CA ARG A 337 -26.94 8.62 6.81
C ARG A 337 -26.19 9.91 7.19
N TRP A 338 -26.89 11.04 7.16
CA TRP A 338 -26.28 12.37 7.40
C TRP A 338 -25.57 12.50 8.75
N LYS A 339 -26.12 11.92 9.82
CA LYS A 339 -25.46 11.93 11.15
C LYS A 339 -24.11 11.20 11.11
N PHE A 340 -24.05 10.06 10.43
CA PHE A 340 -22.81 9.33 10.25
C PHE A 340 -21.80 10.14 9.43
N ALA A 341 -22.23 10.71 8.29
CA ALA A 341 -21.39 11.55 7.45
C ALA A 341 -20.84 12.77 8.20
N LEU A 342 -21.69 13.48 8.96
CA LEU A 342 -21.29 14.64 9.74
C LEU A 342 -20.26 14.26 10.82
N ASN A 343 -20.48 13.15 11.54
CA ASN A 343 -19.52 12.69 12.55
C ASN A 343 -18.16 12.37 11.92
N ARG A 344 -18.13 11.66 10.79
CA ARG A 344 -16.88 11.38 10.06
C ARG A 344 -16.19 12.66 9.59
N PHE A 345 -16.94 13.67 9.16
CA PHE A 345 -16.38 14.96 8.77
C PHE A 345 -15.81 15.74 9.97
N LEU A 346 -16.51 15.76 11.11
CA LEU A 346 -16.02 16.41 12.32
C LEU A 346 -14.73 15.75 12.83
N GLU A 347 -14.59 14.43 12.71
CA GLU A 347 -13.34 13.73 13.02
C GLU A 347 -12.19 14.15 12.10
N VAL A 348 -12.46 14.35 10.80
CA VAL A 348 -11.46 14.87 9.84
C VAL A 348 -10.95 16.24 10.30
N VAL A 349 -11.85 17.13 10.68
CA VAL A 349 -11.52 18.47 11.18
C VAL A 349 -10.71 18.37 12.49
N ALA A 350 -11.16 17.56 13.44
CA ALA A 350 -10.52 17.42 14.75
C ALA A 350 -9.08 16.88 14.64
N VAL A 351 -8.85 15.87 13.78
CA VAL A 351 -7.50 15.34 13.54
C VAL A 351 -6.63 16.32 12.77
N ALA A 352 -7.19 17.14 11.87
CA ALA A 352 -6.43 18.21 11.23
C ALA A 352 -5.92 19.24 12.24
N PHE A 353 -6.73 19.61 13.25
CA PHE A 353 -6.29 20.50 14.34
C PHE A 353 -5.19 19.85 15.19
N LEU A 354 -5.30 18.54 15.46
CA LEU A 354 -4.24 17.79 16.12
C LEU A 354 -2.92 17.85 15.34
N TYR A 355 -2.97 17.77 14.00
CA TYR A 355 -1.76 17.92 13.18
C TYR A 355 -1.11 19.29 13.28
N ALA A 356 -1.92 20.36 13.22
CA ALA A 356 -1.40 21.71 13.41
C ALA A 356 -0.73 21.85 14.78
N PHE A 357 -1.33 21.29 15.83
CA PHE A 357 -0.76 21.28 17.17
C PHE A 357 0.57 20.51 17.24
N ILE A 358 0.63 19.27 16.73
CA ILE A 358 1.87 18.48 16.76
C ILE A 358 2.97 19.20 15.97
N HIS A 359 2.62 19.85 14.86
CA HIS A 359 3.56 20.65 14.09
C HIS A 359 4.13 21.82 14.90
N GLU A 360 3.28 22.64 15.53
CA GLU A 360 3.73 23.84 16.28
C GLU A 360 4.45 23.50 17.60
N ARG A 361 3.99 22.48 18.34
CA ARG A 361 4.51 22.18 19.68
C ARG A 361 5.60 21.12 19.73
N HIS A 362 5.66 20.25 18.73
CA HIS A 362 6.67 19.20 18.70
C HIS A 362 7.64 19.45 17.56
N ILE A 363 7.20 19.42 16.30
CA ILE A 363 8.13 19.51 15.16
C ILE A 363 8.88 20.84 15.16
N HIS A 364 8.17 21.98 15.27
CA HIS A 364 8.79 23.29 15.26
C HIS A 364 9.66 23.54 16.48
N GLU A 365 9.22 23.16 17.69
CA GLU A 365 10.01 23.34 18.90
C GLU A 365 11.29 22.49 18.88
N HIS A 366 11.23 21.27 18.34
CA HIS A 366 12.38 20.35 18.35
C HIS A 366 13.42 20.66 17.27
N PHE A 367 12.99 21.21 16.12
CA PHE A 367 13.86 21.41 14.96
C PHE A 367 13.95 22.87 14.48
N GLY A 368 13.19 23.80 15.06
CA GLY A 368 13.12 25.19 14.60
C GLY A 368 14.45 25.93 14.62
N GLU A 369 15.32 25.62 15.59
CA GLU A 369 16.66 26.16 15.73
C GLU A 369 17.75 25.26 15.12
N TYR A 370 17.36 24.18 14.42
CA TYR A 370 18.31 23.31 13.73
C TYR A 370 19.09 24.12 12.70
N GLY A 371 20.41 24.13 12.83
CA GLY A 371 21.35 24.86 12.00
C GLY A 371 21.97 26.08 12.68
N LYS A 372 21.46 26.48 13.85
CA LYS A 372 22.03 27.54 14.69
C LYS A 372 22.63 27.00 15.99
N GLU A 373 22.13 25.86 16.45
CA GLU A 373 22.65 25.15 17.63
C GLU A 373 23.78 24.18 17.25
N GLU A 374 24.76 23.97 18.13
CA GLU A 374 25.83 22.99 17.89
C GLU A 374 25.31 21.55 17.95
N MET A 375 25.29 20.84 16.82
CA MET A 375 24.76 19.47 16.75
C MET A 375 25.82 18.40 16.98
N GLY A 376 25.99 18.01 18.24
CA GLY A 376 26.74 16.80 18.61
C GLY A 376 25.96 15.49 18.33
N PRO A 377 26.64 14.34 18.25
CA PRO A 377 26.00 13.03 18.00
C PRO A 377 24.97 12.66 19.08
N SER A 378 25.22 13.01 20.35
CA SER A 378 24.28 12.78 21.45
C SER A 378 22.98 13.58 21.27
N GLN A 379 23.08 14.84 20.83
CA GLN A 379 21.91 15.68 20.59
C GLN A 379 21.10 15.19 19.41
N LEU A 380 21.76 14.73 18.33
CA LEU A 380 21.09 14.10 17.20
C LEU A 380 20.26 12.87 17.63
N ILE A 381 20.85 11.99 18.44
CA ILE A 381 20.15 10.81 18.97
C ILE A 381 18.95 11.24 19.82
N LEU A 382 19.12 12.21 20.73
CA LEU A 382 18.02 12.72 21.57
C LEU A 382 16.88 13.30 20.72
N LYS A 383 17.20 14.08 19.66
CA LYS A 383 16.18 14.63 18.77
C LYS A 383 15.43 13.55 17.98
N LEU A 384 16.13 12.51 17.51
CA LEU A 384 15.51 11.38 16.81
C LEU A 384 14.57 10.58 17.73
N PHE A 385 15.01 10.27 18.96
CA PHE A 385 14.18 9.54 19.93
C PHE A 385 13.01 10.38 20.46
N GLY A 386 13.21 11.68 20.68
CA GLY A 386 12.16 12.61 21.11
C GLY A 386 10.98 12.68 20.14
N MET A 387 11.22 12.42 18.85
CA MET A 387 10.19 12.44 17.81
C MET A 387 9.52 11.10 17.54
N MET A 388 9.94 9.99 18.16
CA MET A 388 9.34 8.68 17.89
C MET A 388 7.85 8.61 18.28
N LEU A 389 7.50 9.06 19.49
CA LEU A 389 6.12 9.03 19.96
C LEU A 389 5.22 10.01 19.20
N PRO A 390 5.58 11.31 19.01
CA PRO A 390 4.79 12.22 18.18
C PRO A 390 4.59 11.69 16.76
N SER A 391 5.63 11.11 16.15
CA SER A 391 5.56 10.56 14.79
C SER A 391 4.66 9.32 14.70
N ALA A 392 4.64 8.48 15.73
CA ALA A 392 3.71 7.35 15.81
C ALA A 392 2.25 7.82 15.88
N VAL A 393 1.97 8.88 16.65
CA VAL A 393 0.64 9.51 16.71
C VAL A 393 0.27 10.09 15.34
N ILE A 394 1.20 10.80 14.69
CA ILE A 394 0.99 11.34 13.33
C ILE A 394 0.62 10.23 12.35
N PHE A 395 1.32 9.11 12.38
CA PHE A 395 1.08 7.97 11.51
C PHE A 395 -0.30 7.34 11.73
N LEU A 396 -0.66 7.06 12.99
CA LEU A 396 -1.97 6.47 13.34
C LEU A 396 -3.14 7.41 13.03
N CYS A 397 -2.99 8.69 13.36
CA CYS A 397 -3.97 9.71 13.04
C CYS A 397 -4.13 9.89 11.52
N GLY A 398 -3.06 9.75 10.73
CA GLY A 398 -3.10 9.87 9.28
C GLY A 398 -3.86 8.74 8.62
N PHE A 399 -3.63 7.52 9.10
CA PHE A 399 -4.45 6.36 8.76
C PHE A 399 -5.92 6.59 9.06
N TYR A 400 -6.23 7.01 10.29
CA TYR A 400 -7.61 7.23 10.73
C TYR A 400 -8.29 8.37 9.96
N LEU A 401 -7.58 9.45 9.70
CA LEU A 401 -8.04 10.62 8.96
C LEU A 401 -8.42 10.24 7.53
N ILE A 402 -7.48 9.66 6.78
CA ILE A 402 -7.64 9.41 5.35
C ILE A 402 -8.45 8.12 5.11
N LEU A 403 -7.98 6.99 5.60
CA LEU A 403 -8.55 5.69 5.22
C LEU A 403 -9.86 5.36 5.93
N HIS A 404 -10.06 5.86 7.15
CA HIS A 404 -11.32 5.66 7.86
C HIS A 404 -12.27 6.84 7.68
N SER A 405 -11.92 8.02 8.16
CA SER A 405 -12.89 9.12 8.28
C SER A 405 -13.24 9.72 6.91
N TRP A 406 -12.23 10.10 6.12
CA TRP A 406 -12.44 10.71 4.81
C TRP A 406 -13.03 9.76 3.77
N LEU A 407 -12.52 8.52 3.66
CA LEU A 407 -13.08 7.55 2.72
C LEU A 407 -14.49 7.09 3.11
N ASN A 408 -14.81 6.92 4.39
CA ASN A 408 -16.21 6.62 4.79
C ASN A 408 -17.13 7.83 4.58
N PHE A 409 -16.67 9.06 4.83
CA PHE A 409 -17.43 10.27 4.53
C PHE A 409 -17.80 10.35 3.05
N THR A 410 -16.80 10.25 2.16
CA THR A 410 -17.02 10.26 0.71
C THR A 410 -17.83 9.06 0.22
N ALA A 411 -17.65 7.88 0.82
CA ALA A 411 -18.47 6.70 0.53
C ALA A 411 -19.94 6.93 0.87
N GLU A 412 -20.23 7.51 2.03
CA GLU A 412 -21.60 7.79 2.48
C GLU A 412 -22.27 8.82 1.54
N LEU A 413 -21.58 9.91 1.20
CA LEU A 413 -22.10 10.93 0.28
C LEU A 413 -22.42 10.37 -1.11
N LEU A 414 -21.58 9.47 -1.63
CA LEU A 414 -21.77 8.86 -2.95
C LEU A 414 -22.71 7.64 -2.91
N ARG A 415 -23.14 7.19 -1.72
CA ARG A 415 -23.84 5.91 -1.51
C ARG A 415 -23.03 4.72 -2.01
N PHE A 416 -21.72 4.73 -1.82
CA PHE A 416 -20.82 3.63 -2.13
C PHE A 416 -20.86 2.58 -1.01
N GLY A 417 -21.14 1.33 -1.38
CA GLY A 417 -21.43 0.25 -0.44
C GLY A 417 -20.23 -0.60 0.01
N ASP A 418 -19.12 -0.62 -0.72
CA ASP A 418 -17.95 -1.46 -0.36
C ASP A 418 -16.92 -0.67 0.46
N ARG A 419 -17.04 -0.67 1.78
CA ARG A 419 -16.23 0.20 2.66
C ARG A 419 -14.98 -0.46 3.23
N MET A 420 -14.50 -1.54 2.61
CA MET A 420 -13.27 -2.19 3.02
C MET A 420 -12.04 -1.48 2.43
N PHE A 421 -11.72 -0.32 3.00
CA PHE A 421 -10.55 0.47 2.61
C PHE A 421 -9.25 -0.03 3.23
N TYR A 422 -9.35 -0.81 4.31
CA TYR A 422 -8.26 -1.43 5.06
C TYR A 422 -8.79 -2.66 5.80
N LYS A 423 -7.87 -3.49 6.31
CA LYS A 423 -8.13 -4.66 7.17
C LYS A 423 -7.42 -4.51 8.52
N ASP A 424 -7.37 -5.56 9.33
CA ASP A 424 -6.67 -5.63 10.62
C ASP A 424 -5.14 -5.60 10.44
N TRP A 425 -4.61 -4.51 9.90
CA TRP A 425 -3.17 -4.37 9.65
C TRP A 425 -2.35 -4.32 10.95
N TRP A 426 -2.92 -3.84 12.05
CA TRP A 426 -2.24 -3.73 13.35
C TRP A 426 -1.96 -5.09 14.01
N THR A 427 -2.68 -6.14 13.64
CA THR A 427 -2.44 -7.52 14.10
C THR A 427 -1.50 -8.28 13.17
N SER A 428 -1.00 -7.66 12.11
CA SER A 428 -0.09 -8.30 11.16
C SER A 428 1.25 -8.61 11.83
N HIS A 429 1.77 -9.81 11.61
CA HIS A 429 3.06 -10.27 12.14
C HIS A 429 4.16 -10.29 11.08
N THR A 430 3.78 -10.21 9.80
CA THR A 430 4.71 -10.10 8.68
C THR A 430 4.49 -8.81 7.88
N TYR A 431 5.56 -8.31 7.27
CA TYR A 431 5.50 -7.13 6.42
C TYR A 431 4.64 -7.33 5.16
N ASP A 432 4.60 -8.55 4.60
CA ASP A 432 3.74 -8.84 3.46
C ASP A 432 2.24 -8.77 3.81
N ALA A 433 1.86 -9.17 5.02
CA ALA A 433 0.48 -9.01 5.49
C ALA A 433 0.16 -7.53 5.75
N TYR A 434 1.07 -6.81 6.40
CA TYR A 434 0.94 -5.38 6.68
C TYR A 434 0.68 -4.55 5.40
N TYR A 435 1.53 -4.69 4.37
CA TYR A 435 1.37 -3.93 3.12
C TYR A 435 0.06 -4.22 2.38
N ARG A 436 -0.45 -5.46 2.49
CA ARG A 436 -1.74 -5.85 1.87
C ARG A 436 -2.94 -5.30 2.64
N ASN A 437 -2.83 -5.18 3.96
CA ASN A 437 -3.95 -4.88 4.85
C ASN A 437 -4.07 -3.39 5.19
N TRP A 438 -2.97 -2.63 5.14
CA TRP A 438 -2.92 -1.22 5.54
C TRP A 438 -3.80 -0.32 4.67
N ASN A 439 -3.57 -0.31 3.36
CA ASN A 439 -4.32 0.50 2.39
C ASN A 439 -4.75 -0.38 1.22
N VAL A 440 -5.91 -1.04 1.40
CA VAL A 440 -6.47 -1.98 0.43
C VAL A 440 -6.81 -1.27 -0.89
N VAL A 441 -7.16 0.02 -0.86
CA VAL A 441 -7.53 0.78 -2.06
C VAL A 441 -6.34 0.89 -3.03
N VAL A 442 -5.19 1.32 -2.53
CA VAL A 442 -3.96 1.44 -3.32
C VAL A 442 -3.36 0.07 -3.61
N HIS A 443 -3.34 -0.82 -2.63
CA HIS A 443 -2.85 -2.19 -2.81
C HIS A 443 -3.61 -2.91 -3.93
N ASP A 444 -4.94 -2.81 -3.96
CA ASP A 444 -5.74 -3.47 -4.99
C ASP A 444 -5.45 -2.90 -6.39
N TRP A 445 -5.21 -1.59 -6.52
CA TRP A 445 -4.80 -0.98 -7.78
C TRP A 445 -3.41 -1.46 -8.24
N LEU A 446 -2.44 -1.45 -7.33
CA LEU A 446 -1.09 -1.95 -7.60
C LEU A 446 -1.11 -3.42 -8.01
N TYR A 447 -1.93 -4.23 -7.33
CA TYR A 447 -2.09 -5.63 -7.69
C TYR A 447 -2.71 -5.81 -9.08
N GLU A 448 -3.82 -5.12 -9.34
CA GLU A 448 -4.61 -5.31 -10.56
C GLU A 448 -3.89 -4.81 -11.82
N TYR A 449 -3.26 -3.64 -11.75
CA TYR A 449 -2.74 -2.94 -12.93
C TYR A 449 -1.21 -2.98 -13.03
N VAL A 450 -0.48 -3.21 -11.94
CA VAL A 450 0.98 -3.30 -11.96
C VAL A 450 1.44 -4.74 -11.79
N TYR A 451 1.09 -5.40 -10.68
CA TYR A 451 1.56 -6.75 -10.38
C TYR A 451 1.13 -7.77 -11.43
N LYS A 452 -0.18 -7.85 -11.74
CA LYS A 452 -0.71 -8.80 -12.74
C LYS A 452 -0.08 -8.60 -14.11
N ASP A 453 0.08 -7.35 -14.54
CA ASP A 453 0.64 -7.02 -15.85
C ASP A 453 2.15 -7.33 -15.90
N MET A 454 2.91 -6.94 -14.87
CA MET A 454 4.32 -7.28 -14.75
C MET A 454 4.55 -8.79 -14.69
N TYR A 455 3.75 -9.52 -13.91
CA TYR A 455 3.82 -10.97 -13.78
C TYR A 455 3.50 -11.68 -15.10
N THR A 456 2.46 -11.25 -15.81
CA THR A 456 1.90 -11.96 -16.97
C THR A 456 2.63 -11.62 -18.26
N HIS A 457 2.94 -10.34 -18.47
CA HIS A 457 3.44 -9.81 -19.74
C HIS A 457 4.95 -9.55 -19.74
N VAL A 458 5.52 -9.04 -18.64
CA VAL A 458 6.93 -8.62 -18.58
C VAL A 458 7.83 -9.77 -18.11
N PHE A 459 7.63 -10.24 -16.88
CA PHE A 459 8.50 -11.24 -16.23
C PHE A 459 8.02 -12.69 -16.39
N LYS A 460 6.98 -12.91 -17.21
CA LYS A 460 6.50 -14.23 -17.66
C LYS A 460 6.38 -15.30 -16.55
N GLY A 461 5.92 -14.91 -15.36
CA GLY A 461 5.68 -15.81 -14.23
C GLY A 461 6.61 -15.66 -13.02
N SER A 462 7.60 -14.75 -13.04
CA SER A 462 8.42 -14.47 -11.85
C SER A 462 7.65 -13.62 -10.83
N LYS A 463 7.32 -14.23 -9.68
CA LYS A 463 6.65 -13.54 -8.57
C LYS A 463 7.55 -12.47 -7.93
N VAL A 464 8.83 -12.80 -7.70
CA VAL A 464 9.79 -11.91 -7.04
C VAL A 464 10.03 -10.65 -7.86
N ALA A 465 10.26 -10.78 -9.17
CA ALA A 465 10.50 -9.63 -10.03
C ALA A 465 9.26 -8.72 -10.16
N ALA A 466 8.07 -9.31 -10.25
CA ALA A 466 6.81 -8.57 -10.26
C ALA A 466 6.57 -7.82 -8.93
N SER A 467 6.78 -8.49 -7.80
CA SER A 467 6.67 -7.85 -6.48
C SER A 467 7.68 -6.72 -6.29
N LEU A 468 8.95 -6.93 -6.64
CA LEU A 468 9.99 -5.90 -6.53
C LEU A 468 9.66 -4.68 -7.39
N SER A 469 9.14 -4.89 -8.60
CA SER A 469 8.71 -3.80 -9.48
C SER A 469 7.59 -2.95 -8.85
N VAL A 470 6.63 -3.59 -8.19
CA VAL A 470 5.56 -2.89 -7.46
C VAL A 470 6.12 -2.05 -6.31
N PHE A 471 7.04 -2.62 -5.51
CA PHE A 471 7.68 -1.88 -4.42
C PHE A 471 8.48 -0.67 -4.92
N MET A 472 9.26 -0.83 -6.00
CA MET A 472 10.04 0.25 -6.58
C MET A 472 9.16 1.37 -7.14
N ILE A 473 8.10 1.03 -7.89
CA ILE A 473 7.14 2.02 -8.40
C ILE A 473 6.46 2.75 -7.24
N SER A 474 6.04 2.02 -6.20
CA SER A 474 5.45 2.62 -5.01
C SER A 474 6.43 3.56 -4.30
N ALA A 475 7.68 3.15 -4.09
CA ALA A 475 8.71 3.96 -3.44
C ALA A 475 8.96 5.28 -4.21
N LEU A 476 9.07 5.21 -5.54
CA LEU A 476 9.26 6.38 -6.40
C LEU A 476 8.09 7.38 -6.29
N VAL A 477 6.85 6.90 -6.28
CA VAL A 477 5.68 7.77 -6.17
C VAL A 477 5.61 8.44 -4.80
N HIS A 478 5.92 7.72 -3.71
CA HIS A 478 5.94 8.33 -2.37
C HIS A 478 7.02 9.41 -2.27
N GLU A 479 8.22 9.14 -2.79
CA GLU A 479 9.31 10.12 -2.82
C GLU A 479 8.97 11.31 -3.71
N GLN A 480 8.36 11.09 -4.87
CA GLN A 480 7.90 12.17 -5.73
C GLN A 480 6.94 13.10 -4.99
N VAL A 481 5.91 12.55 -4.34
CA VAL A 481 4.94 13.37 -3.61
C VAL A 481 5.61 14.14 -2.48
N LEU A 482 6.44 13.50 -1.65
CA LEU A 482 7.09 14.15 -0.51
C LEU A 482 8.15 15.18 -0.95
N GLY A 483 9.03 14.81 -1.88
CA GLY A 483 10.10 15.68 -2.36
C GLY A 483 9.56 16.94 -3.04
N PHE A 484 8.55 16.82 -3.91
CA PHE A 484 7.94 18.02 -4.52
C PHE A 484 7.06 18.80 -3.54
N ALA A 485 6.42 18.16 -2.55
CA ALA A 485 5.62 18.87 -1.55
C ALA A 485 6.49 19.68 -0.58
N LEU A 486 7.65 19.14 -0.19
CA LEU A 486 8.63 19.82 0.64
C LEU A 486 9.56 20.74 -0.17
N GLN A 487 9.53 20.65 -1.51
CA GLN A 487 10.38 21.39 -2.44
C GLN A 487 11.89 21.13 -2.25
N MET A 488 12.22 19.89 -1.91
CA MET A 488 13.58 19.45 -1.60
C MET A 488 13.81 18.03 -2.11
N PHE A 489 15.06 17.71 -2.49
CA PHE A 489 15.44 16.37 -2.91
C PHE A 489 16.21 15.67 -1.80
N PHE A 490 15.51 14.89 -0.98
CA PHE A 490 16.13 14.08 0.07
C PHE A 490 15.47 12.70 0.14
N PRO A 491 16.00 11.69 -0.60
CA PRO A 491 15.28 10.45 -0.90
C PRO A 491 15.21 9.42 0.25
N VAL A 492 14.91 9.89 1.46
CA VAL A 492 14.80 9.08 2.67
C VAL A 492 13.62 8.13 2.58
N MET A 493 12.46 8.57 2.09
CA MET A 493 11.29 7.71 1.94
C MET A 493 11.55 6.60 0.93
N PHE A 494 12.18 6.92 -0.20
CA PHE A 494 12.58 5.92 -1.18
C PHE A 494 13.49 4.85 -0.57
N PHE A 495 14.50 5.24 0.21
CA PHE A 495 15.43 4.30 0.83
C PHE A 495 14.77 3.47 1.94
N LEU A 496 14.05 4.10 2.87
CA LEU A 496 13.41 3.41 3.99
C LEU A 496 12.29 2.46 3.50
N PHE A 497 11.46 2.90 2.56
CA PHE A 497 10.38 2.08 2.04
C PHE A 497 10.85 1.05 1.01
N GLY A 498 11.64 1.49 0.02
CA GLY A 498 12.04 0.69 -1.14
C GLY A 498 13.20 -0.27 -0.89
N VAL A 499 14.15 0.08 -0.01
CA VAL A 499 15.31 -0.77 0.29
C VAL A 499 15.11 -1.48 1.63
N VAL A 500 14.98 -0.72 2.72
CA VAL A 500 14.85 -1.29 4.06
C VAL A 500 13.54 -2.07 4.19
N GLY A 501 12.42 -1.50 3.73
CA GLY A 501 11.12 -2.17 3.75
C GLY A 501 11.11 -3.50 2.99
N VAL A 502 11.77 -3.57 1.83
CA VAL A 502 11.92 -4.82 1.06
C VAL A 502 12.82 -5.82 1.79
N ALA A 503 13.94 -5.37 2.35
CA ALA A 503 14.81 -6.24 3.15
C ALA A 503 14.07 -6.86 4.34
N LEU A 504 13.25 -6.06 5.04
CA LEU A 504 12.45 -6.52 6.19
C LEU A 504 11.37 -7.56 5.80
N VAL A 505 10.81 -7.48 4.59
CA VAL A 505 9.87 -8.51 4.08
C VAL A 505 10.54 -9.88 4.02
N TYR A 506 11.80 -9.96 3.62
CA TYR A 506 12.52 -11.23 3.53
C TYR A 506 13.09 -11.67 4.88
N LEU A 507 13.65 -10.73 5.66
CA LEU A 507 14.29 -11.00 6.94
C LEU A 507 13.29 -11.48 8.00
N MET A 508 12.13 -10.84 8.10
CA MET A 508 11.14 -11.10 9.15
C MET A 508 10.09 -12.15 8.76
N ARG A 509 10.26 -12.83 7.63
CA ARG A 509 9.29 -13.80 7.11
C ARG A 509 9.10 -15.01 8.03
N SER A 510 10.17 -15.45 8.68
CA SER A 510 10.20 -16.65 9.52
C SER A 510 10.13 -16.32 11.02
N ALA A 511 9.85 -15.07 11.37
CA ALA A 511 9.78 -14.67 12.78
C ALA A 511 8.52 -15.24 13.45
N PRO A 512 8.61 -15.66 14.73
CA PRO A 512 7.43 -16.08 15.51
C PRO A 512 6.38 -14.97 15.55
N LYS A 513 5.08 -15.32 15.55
CA LYS A 513 3.97 -14.36 15.43
C LYS A 513 4.04 -13.17 16.38
N VAL A 514 4.25 -13.42 17.67
CA VAL A 514 4.29 -12.37 18.71
C VAL A 514 5.49 -11.45 18.48
N LEU A 515 6.67 -12.03 18.28
CA LEU A 515 7.90 -11.27 18.04
C LEU A 515 7.82 -10.48 16.72
N GLY A 516 7.25 -11.07 15.67
CA GLY A 516 7.04 -10.43 14.38
C GLY A 516 6.12 -9.21 14.49
N ASN A 517 5.03 -9.30 15.25
CA ASN A 517 4.14 -8.16 15.49
C ASN A 517 4.81 -7.07 16.35
N MET A 518 5.49 -7.44 17.43
CA MET A 518 6.24 -6.47 18.25
C MET A 518 7.31 -5.74 17.43
N PHE A 519 8.06 -6.47 16.61
CA PHE A 519 9.06 -5.90 15.73
C PHE A 519 8.45 -5.02 14.64
N LEU A 520 7.31 -5.41 14.05
CA LEU A 520 6.57 -4.58 13.09
C LEU A 520 6.24 -3.22 13.72
N TRP A 521 5.66 -3.21 14.92
CA TRP A 521 5.34 -1.98 15.63
C TRP A 521 6.57 -1.15 15.98
N PHE A 522 7.61 -1.79 16.52
CA PHE A 522 8.88 -1.13 16.81
C PHE A 522 9.47 -0.45 15.57
N SER A 523 9.53 -1.17 14.45
CA SER A 523 10.08 -0.66 13.20
C SER A 523 9.20 0.41 12.53
N LEU A 524 7.87 0.33 12.67
CA LEU A 524 6.97 1.41 12.22
C LEU A 524 7.15 2.69 13.05
N ILE A 525 7.26 2.57 14.38
CA ILE A 525 7.48 3.73 15.26
C ILE A 525 8.84 4.37 14.98
N LEU A 526 9.89 3.55 14.93
CA LEU A 526 11.25 4.00 14.62
C LEU A 526 11.33 4.62 13.22
N GLY A 527 10.79 3.94 12.21
CA GLY A 527 10.83 4.37 10.82
C GLY A 527 10.12 5.71 10.60
N ASN A 528 8.91 5.88 11.15
CA ASN A 528 8.19 7.16 11.07
C ASN A 528 8.91 8.27 11.86
N GLY A 529 9.47 7.96 13.03
CA GLY A 529 10.26 8.90 13.82
C GLY A 529 11.49 9.42 13.07
N VAL A 530 12.26 8.52 12.47
CA VAL A 530 13.43 8.87 11.64
C VAL A 530 13.00 9.65 10.40
N LEU A 531 11.94 9.23 9.71
CA LEU A 531 11.45 9.87 8.50
C LEU A 531 11.09 11.35 8.73
N ILE A 532 10.23 11.62 9.71
CA ILE A 532 9.77 12.98 10.02
C ILE A 532 10.94 13.84 10.51
N SER A 533 11.82 13.26 11.35
CA SER A 533 12.97 13.98 11.87
C SER A 533 13.94 14.39 10.76
N LEU A 534 14.29 13.47 9.85
CA LEU A 534 15.21 13.75 8.75
C LEU A 534 14.64 14.81 7.79
N TYR A 535 13.36 14.72 7.43
CA TYR A 535 12.72 15.75 6.60
C TYR A 535 12.64 17.10 7.32
N ALA A 536 12.35 17.13 8.63
CA ALA A 536 12.32 18.36 9.40
C ALA A 536 13.71 18.99 9.51
N MET A 537 14.75 18.21 9.82
CA MET A 537 16.13 18.68 9.87
C MET A 537 16.56 19.29 8.54
N GLU A 538 16.28 18.63 7.42
CA GLU A 538 16.62 19.14 6.08
C GLU A 538 15.86 20.42 5.75
N TYR A 539 14.56 20.48 6.05
CA TYR A 539 13.76 21.68 5.84
C TYR A 539 14.27 22.89 6.66
N TYR A 540 14.61 22.69 7.94
CA TYR A 540 15.12 23.77 8.77
C TYR A 540 16.58 24.12 8.46
N ALA A 541 17.40 23.14 8.06
CA ALA A 541 18.78 23.38 7.62
C ALA A 541 18.83 24.31 6.39
N GLN A 542 17.97 24.06 5.39
CA GLN A 542 17.87 24.93 4.22
C GLN A 542 17.45 26.37 4.56
N LYS A 543 16.74 26.55 5.67
CA LYS A 543 16.22 27.87 6.08
C LYS A 543 17.17 28.63 7.00
N ASN A 544 17.85 27.92 7.89
CA ASN A 544 18.63 28.51 8.96
C ASN A 544 20.14 28.59 8.65
N CYS A 545 20.66 27.72 7.80
CA CYS A 545 22.10 27.67 7.49
C CYS A 545 22.41 28.49 6.23
N ASP A 546 23.53 29.22 6.25
CA ASP A 546 24.02 29.98 5.09
C ASP A 546 24.70 29.03 4.10
N LEU A 547 23.91 28.38 3.23
CA LEU A 547 24.40 27.47 2.22
C LEU A 547 24.80 28.22 0.95
N SER A 548 26.08 28.18 0.58
CA SER A 548 26.54 28.62 -0.75
C SER A 548 26.20 27.57 -1.80
N TYR A 549 25.79 27.97 -3.00
CA TYR A 549 25.54 27.04 -4.11
C TYR A 549 26.44 27.45 -5.27
N GLU A 550 27.66 26.92 -5.29
CA GLU A 550 28.65 27.23 -6.32
C GLU A 550 28.59 26.21 -7.47
N SER A 551 28.24 24.96 -7.17
CA SER A 551 28.12 23.87 -8.13
C SER A 551 26.69 23.31 -8.19
N TRP A 552 26.32 22.73 -9.33
CA TRP A 552 25.06 21.99 -9.45
C TRP A 552 25.02 20.76 -8.53
N THR A 553 26.18 20.17 -8.20
CA THR A 553 26.27 19.06 -7.23
C THR A 553 25.81 19.46 -5.83
N ASP A 554 25.88 20.74 -5.49
CA ASP A 554 25.49 21.27 -4.18
C ASP A 554 23.97 21.20 -3.96
N HIS A 555 23.20 21.06 -5.05
CA HIS A 555 21.76 20.83 -5.01
C HIS A 555 21.40 19.35 -4.79
N LEU A 556 22.36 18.43 -4.98
CA LEU A 556 22.20 17.00 -4.74
C LEU A 556 22.65 16.57 -3.34
N VAL A 557 23.51 17.37 -2.70
CA VAL A 557 23.98 17.11 -1.33
C VAL A 557 22.96 17.71 -0.34
N PRO A 558 22.38 16.90 0.56
CA PRO A 558 21.46 17.37 1.60
C PRO A 558 22.04 18.49 2.45
N ALA A 559 21.24 19.51 2.74
CA ALA A 559 21.59 20.62 3.63
C ALA A 559 21.99 20.15 5.03
N VAL A 560 21.39 19.06 5.53
CA VAL A 560 21.75 18.44 6.83
C VAL A 560 23.24 18.12 6.92
N TRP A 561 23.87 17.70 5.82
CA TRP A 561 25.29 17.35 5.81
C TRP A 561 26.21 18.56 5.62
N ARG A 562 25.70 19.65 5.05
CA ARG A 562 26.45 20.88 4.76
C ARG A 562 26.34 21.94 5.84
N CYS A 563 25.35 21.82 6.72
CA CYS A 563 25.12 22.84 7.74
C CYS A 563 26.19 22.81 8.87
N TYR A 564 26.77 21.64 9.14
CA TYR A 564 27.75 21.45 10.23
C TYR A 564 29.13 21.03 9.75
N ASN A 565 29.35 20.96 8.43
CA ASN A 565 30.65 20.69 7.79
C ASN A 565 30.90 21.76 6.74
#